data_AF-A0A7J7N8H6-F1
#
_entry.id   AF-A0A7J7N8H6-F1
#
_cell.length_a   1.000
_cell.length_b   1.000
_cell.length_c   1.000
_cell.angle_alpha   90.00
_cell.angle_beta   90.00
_cell.angle_gamma   90.00
#
_symmetry.space_group_name_H-M   'P 1'
#
loop_
_entity.id
_entity.type
_entity.pdbx_description
1 polymer ?
#
loop_
_entity_poly.entity_id
_entity_poly.type
_entity_poly.pdbx_seq_one_letter_code
_entity_poly.pdbx_strand_id
1 'polypeptide(L)'
;SENGGLSAWEPATAHEWLEVLNPAEFFQDIVIEHEYVECTASTIQALAVLMKLYPGHQKKEIETFIAKAVRYLENQQMLDGSWYGCWGICFIYGSWFALRGLAAAGKNCNNSLTVRKAYEFLLSTQLASGGWGESYSESKRGNRRLDMHSQTKTPPENAHGYDIKYQEEQRQETKNVIIRRSCLT
;
A
#
# COMPACT_ATOMS: atom_id res chain seq x y z
N SER A 1 -16.44 -0.80 5.50
CA SER A 1 -16.27 0.39 4.67
C SER A 1 -17.20 0.40 3.48
N GLU A 2 -17.71 1.57 3.07
CA GLU A 2 -18.49 1.75 1.85
C GLU A 2 -17.64 1.58 0.58
N ASN A 3 -16.38 2.07 0.60
CA ASN A 3 -15.49 2.03 -0.56
C ASN A 3 -14.72 0.69 -0.67
N GLY A 4 -14.60 -0.06 0.43
CA GLY A 4 -13.93 -1.37 0.51
C GLY A 4 -12.59 -1.37 1.24
N GLY A 5 -12.07 -0.21 1.65
CA GLY A 5 -10.84 -0.07 2.41
C GLY A 5 -10.98 -0.56 3.84
N LEU A 6 -9.83 -0.79 4.47
CA LEU A 6 -9.71 -1.10 5.88
C LEU A 6 -8.65 -0.22 6.54
N SER A 7 -9.00 0.23 7.73
CA SER A 7 -8.15 0.95 8.67
C SER A 7 -7.32 0.00 9.53
N ALA A 8 -6.47 0.58 10.38
CA ALA A 8 -5.57 -0.18 11.23
C ALA A 8 -6.28 -0.79 12.44
N TRP A 9 -7.08 -0.01 13.16
CA TRP A 9 -7.66 -0.42 14.44
C TRP A 9 -9.18 -0.41 14.45
N GLU A 10 -9.79 0.73 14.09
CA GLU A 10 -11.23 0.93 14.17
C GLU A 10 -11.79 1.43 12.84
N PRO A 11 -13.08 1.18 12.53
CA PRO A 11 -13.68 1.69 11.30
C PRO A 11 -13.49 3.20 11.14
N ALA A 12 -13.00 3.63 9.99
CA ALA A 12 -12.83 5.04 9.62
C ALA A 12 -14.20 5.73 9.42
N THR A 13 -14.88 6.09 10.51
CA THR A 13 -16.20 6.75 10.48
C THR A 13 -16.14 8.26 10.63
N ALA A 14 -15.01 8.79 11.07
CA ALA A 14 -14.82 10.22 11.29
C ALA A 14 -14.62 10.95 9.94
N HIS A 15 -14.97 12.23 9.91
CA HIS A 15 -14.86 13.04 8.69
C HIS A 15 -13.45 13.61 8.52
N GLU A 16 -12.93 13.60 7.28
CA GLU A 16 -11.58 14.08 6.92
C GLU A 16 -11.27 15.50 7.44
N TRP A 17 -12.25 16.41 7.49
CA TRP A 17 -12.02 17.78 7.95
C TRP A 17 -11.55 17.88 9.41
N LEU A 18 -11.76 16.83 10.22
CA LEU A 18 -11.25 16.79 11.60
C LEU A 18 -9.72 16.79 11.66
N GLU A 19 -9.02 16.40 10.58
CA GLU A 19 -7.55 16.52 10.50
C GLU A 19 -7.07 17.98 10.58
N VAL A 20 -7.93 18.97 10.30
CA VAL A 20 -7.61 20.38 10.53
C VAL A 20 -7.36 20.68 12.01
N LEU A 21 -7.90 19.86 12.91
CA LEU A 21 -7.73 19.99 14.35
C LEU A 21 -6.44 19.33 14.86
N ASN A 22 -5.59 18.81 13.98
CA ASN A 22 -4.33 18.18 14.37
C ASN A 22 -3.43 19.17 15.13
N PRO A 23 -3.17 18.94 16.43
CA PRO A 23 -2.35 19.83 17.23
C PRO A 23 -0.84 19.53 17.08
N ALA A 24 -0.48 18.42 16.44
CA ALA A 24 0.91 18.02 16.26
C ALA A 24 1.48 18.62 14.97
N GLU A 25 2.55 19.41 15.11
CA GLU A 25 3.17 20.12 13.97
C GLU A 25 4.00 19.21 13.05
N PHE A 26 4.42 18.05 13.55
CA PHE A 26 5.41 17.17 12.90
C PHE A 26 4.85 15.83 12.42
N PHE A 27 3.58 15.55 12.72
CA PHE A 27 2.87 14.36 12.24
C PHE A 27 1.64 14.77 11.43
N GLN A 28 1.32 14.00 10.40
CA GLN A 28 0.13 14.16 9.57
C GLN A 28 -0.76 12.94 9.73
N ASP A 29 -2.06 13.10 9.46
CA ASP A 29 -3.05 12.02 9.41
C ASP A 29 -3.12 11.20 10.70
N ILE A 30 -3.20 11.89 11.85
CA ILE A 30 -3.20 11.28 13.19
C ILE A 30 -4.51 11.48 13.95
N VAL A 31 -5.42 12.32 13.47
CA VAL A 31 -6.63 12.69 14.22
C VAL A 31 -7.73 11.68 14.01
N ILE A 32 -7.83 11.12 12.81
CA ILE A 32 -8.84 10.13 12.46
C ILE A 32 -8.21 8.81 11.99
N GLU A 33 -9.00 7.75 12.00
CA GLU A 33 -8.65 6.52 11.31
C GLU A 33 -8.75 6.70 9.81
N HIS A 34 -7.72 6.26 9.10
CA HIS A 34 -7.68 6.23 7.65
C HIS A 34 -7.69 4.80 7.16
N GLU A 35 -8.15 4.60 5.94
CA GLU A 35 -8.06 3.30 5.29
C GLU A 35 -6.73 3.19 4.55
N TYR A 36 -6.09 2.03 4.64
CA TYR A 36 -4.75 1.80 4.13
C TYR A 36 -4.72 0.65 3.11
N VAL A 37 -3.83 0.80 2.13
CA VAL A 37 -3.55 -0.23 1.11
C VAL A 37 -3.06 -1.51 1.79
N GLU A 38 -2.20 -1.39 2.78
CA GLU A 38 -1.55 -2.50 3.49
C GLU A 38 -2.56 -3.31 4.29
N CYS A 39 -3.41 -2.64 5.08
CA CYS A 39 -4.47 -3.28 5.87
C CYS A 39 -5.49 -3.99 4.96
N THR A 40 -5.90 -3.33 3.89
CA THR A 40 -6.86 -3.86 2.92
C THR A 40 -6.29 -5.09 2.19
N ALA A 41 -5.07 -4.99 1.66
CA ALA A 41 -4.43 -6.07 0.92
C ALA A 41 -4.09 -7.28 1.79
N SER A 42 -3.68 -7.06 3.04
CA SER A 42 -3.43 -8.12 4.01
C SER A 42 -4.71 -8.88 4.35
N THR A 43 -5.82 -8.16 4.49
CA THR A 43 -7.12 -8.78 4.76
C THR A 43 -7.62 -9.60 3.58
N ILE A 44 -7.45 -9.13 2.34
CA ILE A 44 -7.76 -9.93 1.15
C ILE A 44 -6.98 -11.26 1.18
N GLN A 45 -5.68 -11.23 1.48
CA GLN A 45 -4.86 -12.44 1.58
C GLN A 45 -5.38 -13.40 2.67
N ALA A 46 -5.66 -12.89 3.86
CA ALA A 46 -6.16 -13.69 4.98
C ALA A 46 -7.52 -14.33 4.65
N LEU A 47 -8.45 -13.56 4.09
CA LEU A 47 -9.77 -14.05 3.71
C LEU A 47 -9.72 -15.04 2.55
N ALA A 48 -8.82 -14.85 1.57
CA ALA A 48 -8.61 -15.81 0.50
C ALA A 48 -8.10 -17.17 1.02
N VAL A 49 -7.26 -17.17 2.07
CA VAL A 49 -6.85 -18.40 2.77
C VAL A 49 -8.02 -18.99 3.56
N LEU A 50 -8.78 -18.16 4.28
CA LEU A 50 -9.95 -18.59 5.03
C LEU A 50 -10.96 -19.32 4.14
N MET A 51 -11.27 -18.77 2.95
CA MET A 51 -12.19 -19.39 1.99
C MET A 51 -11.69 -20.76 1.48
N LYS A 52 -10.37 -20.98 1.42
CA LYS A 52 -9.80 -22.29 1.02
C LYS A 52 -9.92 -23.30 2.15
N LEU A 53 -9.69 -22.87 3.39
CA LEU A 53 -9.75 -23.74 4.57
C LEU A 53 -11.19 -24.04 5.01
N TYR A 54 -12.10 -23.09 4.83
CA TYR A 54 -13.51 -23.19 5.26
C TYR A 54 -14.48 -22.70 4.17
N PRO A 55 -14.66 -23.46 3.06
CA PRO A 55 -15.41 -22.99 1.88
C PRO A 55 -16.89 -22.68 2.12
N GLY A 56 -17.50 -23.22 3.18
CA GLY A 56 -18.90 -22.99 3.53
C GLY A 56 -19.14 -21.79 4.46
N HIS A 57 -18.10 -21.18 5.01
CA HIS A 57 -18.24 -20.13 6.02
C HIS A 57 -18.35 -18.74 5.37
N GLN A 58 -19.53 -18.11 5.46
CA GLN A 58 -19.77 -16.72 5.03
C GLN A 58 -19.25 -16.38 3.63
N LYS A 59 -19.34 -17.35 2.71
CA LYS A 59 -18.70 -17.27 1.39
C LYS A 59 -19.12 -16.02 0.62
N LYS A 60 -20.42 -15.73 0.61
CA LYS A 60 -20.98 -14.62 -0.17
C LYS A 60 -20.54 -13.26 0.36
N GLU A 61 -20.52 -13.12 1.68
CA GLU A 61 -20.08 -11.92 2.39
C GLU A 61 -18.59 -11.65 2.13
N ILE A 62 -17.76 -12.70 2.22
CA ILE A 62 -16.32 -12.60 1.96
C ILE A 62 -16.05 -12.26 0.49
N GLU A 63 -16.70 -12.91 -0.47
CA GLU A 63 -16.56 -12.61 -1.90
C GLU A 63 -16.95 -11.15 -2.21
N THR A 64 -18.05 -10.69 -1.61
CA THR A 64 -18.52 -9.30 -1.74
C THR A 64 -17.51 -8.32 -1.15
N PHE A 65 -16.94 -8.63 0.02
CA PHE A 65 -15.92 -7.82 0.65
C PHE A 65 -14.65 -7.75 -0.21
N ILE A 66 -14.12 -8.90 -0.65
CA ILE A 66 -12.90 -8.97 -1.49
C ILE A 66 -13.10 -8.16 -2.78
N ALA A 67 -14.26 -8.24 -3.43
CA ALA A 67 -14.53 -7.46 -4.64
C ALA A 67 -14.47 -5.94 -4.38
N LYS A 68 -15.02 -5.46 -3.25
CA LYS A 68 -14.93 -4.05 -2.86
C LYS A 68 -13.50 -3.65 -2.51
N ALA A 69 -12.80 -4.47 -1.74
CA ALA A 69 -11.42 -4.23 -1.33
C ALA A 69 -10.46 -4.17 -2.53
N VAL A 70 -10.65 -5.04 -3.53
CA VAL A 70 -9.92 -4.99 -4.81
C VAL A 70 -10.17 -3.66 -5.52
N ARG A 71 -11.42 -3.21 -5.61
CA ARG A 71 -11.75 -1.91 -6.22
C ARG A 71 -11.12 -0.74 -5.46
N TYR A 72 -11.08 -0.80 -4.13
CA TYR A 72 -10.37 0.17 -3.32
C TYR A 72 -8.89 0.20 -3.69
N LEU A 73 -8.20 -0.95 -3.77
CA LEU A 73 -6.80 -1.01 -4.20
C LEU A 73 -6.60 -0.43 -5.61
N GLU A 74 -7.47 -0.77 -6.56
CA GLU A 74 -7.42 -0.23 -7.93
C GLU A 74 -7.59 1.30 -7.95
N ASN A 75 -8.42 1.86 -7.08
CA ASN A 75 -8.66 3.31 -6.97
C ASN A 75 -7.53 4.06 -6.25
N GLN A 76 -6.81 3.42 -5.32
CA GLN A 76 -5.68 4.01 -4.62
C GLN A 76 -4.38 3.99 -5.45
N GLN A 77 -4.36 3.32 -6.60
CA GLN A 77 -3.17 3.26 -7.45
C GLN A 77 -2.85 4.66 -8.01
N MET A 78 -1.58 5.05 -7.92
CA MET A 78 -1.06 6.28 -8.46
C MET A 78 -0.92 6.23 -9.99
N LEU A 79 -0.75 7.39 -10.61
CA LEU A 79 -0.66 7.50 -12.08
C LEU A 79 0.54 6.73 -12.66
N ASP A 80 1.63 6.66 -11.91
CA ASP A 80 2.85 5.93 -12.29
C ASP A 80 2.73 4.40 -12.09
N GLY A 81 1.62 3.93 -11.50
CA GLY A 81 1.37 2.51 -11.23
C GLY A 81 1.71 2.07 -9.80
N SER A 82 2.28 2.94 -8.97
CA SER A 82 2.63 2.62 -7.60
C SER A 82 1.47 2.78 -6.60
N TRP A 83 1.68 2.36 -5.36
CA TRP A 83 0.85 2.71 -4.20
C TRP A 83 1.71 3.32 -3.11
N TYR A 84 1.20 4.35 -2.47
CA TYR A 84 1.84 4.96 -1.31
C TYR A 84 1.75 4.01 -0.10
N GLY A 85 2.88 3.74 0.55
CA GLY A 85 2.95 3.03 1.81
C GLY A 85 2.94 4.00 2.99
N CYS A 86 2.03 3.78 3.93
CA CYS A 86 1.88 4.58 5.14
C CYS A 86 2.66 3.98 6.32
N TRP A 87 2.88 2.66 6.32
CA TRP A 87 3.53 1.93 7.42
C TRP A 87 4.96 1.48 7.11
N GLY A 88 5.49 1.87 5.95
CA GLY A 88 6.85 1.56 5.49
C GLY A 88 7.27 2.50 4.36
N ILE A 89 8.57 2.55 4.06
CA ILE A 89 9.12 3.45 3.03
C ILE A 89 9.21 2.71 1.70
N CYS A 90 8.59 3.20 0.63
CA CYS A 90 7.35 3.96 0.57
C CYS A 90 6.48 3.40 -0.55
N PHE A 91 6.86 3.63 -1.82
CA PHE A 91 6.07 3.19 -2.95
C PHE A 91 6.30 1.72 -3.29
N ILE A 92 7.51 1.21 -3.08
CA ILE A 92 7.82 -0.21 -3.26
C ILE A 92 7.12 -1.03 -2.18
N TYR A 93 7.15 -0.53 -0.93
CA TYR A 93 6.45 -1.16 0.19
C TYR A 93 4.94 -1.24 -0.06
N GLY A 94 4.29 -0.10 -0.36
CA GLY A 94 2.85 -0.07 -0.65
C GLY A 94 2.48 -0.94 -1.86
N SER A 95 3.27 -0.85 -2.94
CA SER A 95 3.02 -1.65 -4.16
C SER A 95 3.18 -3.14 -3.92
N TRP A 96 4.11 -3.56 -3.07
CA TRP A 96 4.27 -4.97 -2.70
C TRP A 96 3.01 -5.52 -2.01
N PHE A 97 2.47 -4.81 -1.02
CA PHE A 97 1.21 -5.19 -0.38
C PHE A 97 0.06 -5.25 -1.38
N ALA A 98 -0.14 -4.19 -2.17
CA ALA A 98 -1.20 -4.13 -3.16
C ALA A 98 -1.15 -5.31 -4.16
N LEU A 99 0.03 -5.59 -4.72
CA LEU A 99 0.23 -6.71 -5.65
C LEU A 99 -0.08 -8.06 -5.00
N ARG A 100 0.30 -8.26 -3.73
CA ARG A 100 0.01 -9.50 -2.99
C ARG A 100 -1.49 -9.68 -2.74
N GLY A 101 -2.19 -8.62 -2.34
CA GLY A 101 -3.65 -8.62 -2.19
C GLY A 101 -4.37 -8.91 -3.51
N LEU A 102 -3.99 -8.20 -4.57
CA LEU A 102 -4.54 -8.39 -5.92
C LEU A 102 -4.30 -9.82 -6.43
N ALA A 103 -3.10 -10.37 -6.24
CA ALA A 103 -2.78 -11.75 -6.61
C ALA A 103 -3.64 -12.77 -5.84
N ALA A 104 -3.84 -12.56 -4.54
CA ALA A 104 -4.71 -13.41 -3.72
C ALA A 104 -6.19 -13.37 -4.17
N ALA A 105 -6.63 -12.24 -4.73
CA ALA A 105 -7.93 -12.09 -5.38
C ALA A 105 -7.97 -12.60 -6.84
N GLY A 106 -6.91 -13.23 -7.34
CA GLY A 106 -6.85 -13.81 -8.69
C GLY A 106 -6.51 -12.82 -9.81
N LYS A 107 -6.09 -11.59 -9.49
CA LYS A 107 -5.59 -10.62 -10.47
C LYS A 107 -4.15 -10.93 -10.86
N ASN A 108 -3.83 -10.80 -12.13
CA ASN A 108 -2.50 -11.05 -12.68
C ASN A 108 -2.27 -10.19 -13.94
N CYS A 109 -1.09 -10.32 -14.55
CA CYS A 109 -0.70 -9.51 -15.70
C CYS A 109 -1.57 -9.71 -16.94
N ASN A 110 -2.27 -10.85 -17.06
CA ASN A 110 -3.14 -11.12 -18.20
C ASN A 110 -4.49 -10.43 -18.04
N ASN A 111 -5.04 -10.40 -16.82
CA ASN A 111 -6.41 -9.94 -16.56
C ASN A 111 -6.54 -8.59 -15.83
N SER A 112 -5.44 -7.94 -15.46
CA SER A 112 -5.47 -6.67 -14.72
C SER A 112 -4.49 -5.64 -15.26
N LEU A 113 -5.03 -4.51 -15.72
CA LEU A 113 -4.22 -3.35 -16.12
C LEU A 113 -3.49 -2.74 -14.92
N THR A 114 -4.14 -2.70 -13.76
CA THR A 114 -3.57 -2.23 -12.49
C THR A 114 -2.30 -3.01 -12.14
N VAL A 115 -2.34 -4.34 -12.25
CA VAL A 115 -1.16 -5.19 -12.03
C VAL A 115 -0.05 -4.87 -13.04
N ARG A 116 -0.36 -4.74 -14.34
CA ARG A 116 0.65 -4.40 -15.36
C ARG A 116 1.36 -3.07 -15.10
N LYS A 117 0.60 -2.01 -14.78
CA LYS A 117 1.18 -0.70 -14.43
C LYS A 117 2.11 -0.77 -13.23
N ALA A 118 1.74 -1.55 -12.21
CA ALA A 118 2.58 -1.75 -11.03
C ALA A 118 3.89 -2.47 -11.36
N TYR A 119 3.87 -3.44 -12.27
CA TYR A 119 5.08 -4.08 -12.76
C TYR A 119 5.94 -3.10 -13.57
N GLU A 120 5.34 -2.28 -14.43
CA GLU A 120 6.05 -1.22 -15.16
C GLU A 120 6.74 -0.24 -14.21
N PHE A 121 6.05 0.21 -13.15
CA PHE A 121 6.63 1.02 -12.08
C PHE A 121 7.85 0.34 -11.44
N LEU A 122 7.71 -0.91 -10.99
CA LEU A 122 8.80 -1.63 -10.33
C LEU A 122 10.00 -1.87 -11.27
N LEU A 123 9.76 -2.21 -12.53
CA LEU A 123 10.84 -2.37 -13.50
C LEU A 123 11.54 -1.04 -13.79
N SER A 124 10.78 0.06 -13.87
CA SER A 124 11.34 1.40 -14.12
C SER A 124 12.20 1.93 -12.97
N THR A 125 12.00 1.41 -11.75
CA THR A 125 12.70 1.82 -10.52
C THR A 125 13.80 0.85 -10.09
N GLN A 126 14.05 -0.22 -10.86
CA GLN A 126 15.09 -1.18 -10.56
C GLN A 126 16.48 -0.56 -10.76
N LEU A 127 17.35 -0.71 -9.76
CA LEU A 127 18.74 -0.26 -9.83
C LEU A 127 19.55 -1.15 -10.77
N ALA A 128 20.65 -0.62 -11.31
CA ALA A 128 21.58 -1.38 -12.17
C ALA A 128 22.14 -2.66 -11.50
N SER A 129 22.16 -2.71 -10.17
CA SER A 129 22.52 -3.89 -9.38
C SER A 129 21.45 -4.99 -9.37
N GLY A 130 20.28 -4.74 -9.96
CA GLY A 130 19.11 -5.62 -9.95
C GLY A 130 18.26 -5.52 -8.68
N GLY A 131 18.65 -4.70 -7.71
CA GLY A 131 17.88 -4.45 -6.49
C GLY A 131 16.96 -3.23 -6.59
N TRP A 132 16.25 -2.96 -5.49
CA TRP A 132 15.47 -1.75 -5.29
C TRP A 132 15.89 -1.08 -3.99
N GLY A 133 15.69 0.23 -3.92
CA GLY A 133 15.84 0.99 -2.69
C GLY A 133 15.11 2.31 -2.82
N GLU A 134 14.51 2.75 -1.71
CA GLU A 134 13.88 4.06 -1.59
C GLU A 134 14.52 4.80 -0.43
N SER A 135 14.64 6.10 -0.59
CA SER A 135 15.06 7.02 0.45
C SER A 135 13.83 7.62 1.13
N TYR A 136 13.95 7.96 2.42
CA TYR A 136 12.91 8.72 3.12
C TYR A 136 12.56 10.05 2.44
N SER A 137 13.44 10.61 1.62
CA SER A 137 13.13 11.84 0.88
C SER A 137 12.04 11.63 -0.20
N GLU A 138 11.89 10.41 -0.71
CA GLU A 138 10.93 10.08 -1.76
C GLU A 138 9.50 9.95 -1.23
N SER A 139 9.31 9.53 0.03
CA SER A 139 7.97 9.52 0.65
C SER A 139 7.32 10.91 0.65
N LYS A 140 8.12 11.97 0.75
CA LYS A 140 7.62 13.36 0.72
C LYS A 140 7.05 13.78 -0.64
N ARG A 141 7.36 13.07 -1.74
CA ARG A 141 6.89 13.41 -3.09
C ARG A 141 5.47 12.89 -3.39
N GLY A 142 4.98 11.91 -2.63
CA GLY A 142 3.65 11.31 -2.81
C GLY A 142 2.49 12.20 -2.36
N ASN A 143 2.76 13.20 -1.51
CA ASN A 143 1.74 14.01 -0.85
C ASN A 143 1.15 15.15 -1.71
N ARG A 144 1.45 15.20 -3.01
CA ARG A 144 1.04 16.30 -3.91
C ARG A 144 -0.46 16.39 -4.20
N ARG A 145 -1.30 15.48 -3.68
CA ARG A 145 -2.76 15.63 -3.77
C ARG A 145 -3.34 16.63 -2.74
N LEU A 146 -2.57 17.05 -1.74
CA LEU A 146 -3.02 17.96 -0.68
C LEU A 146 -2.14 19.23 -0.52
N ASP A 147 -1.13 19.41 -1.38
CA ASP A 147 -0.16 20.52 -1.35
C ASP A 147 -0.73 21.92 -1.67
N MET A 148 -2.05 22.13 -1.61
CA MET A 148 -2.59 23.47 -1.87
C MET A 148 -2.47 24.43 -0.67
N HIS A 149 -2.26 23.96 0.57
CA HIS A 149 -2.33 24.84 1.76
C HIS A 149 -1.22 24.77 2.83
N SER A 150 -0.14 23.98 2.68
CA SER A 150 0.96 23.99 3.68
C SER A 150 2.34 24.23 3.06
N GLN A 151 2.60 25.47 2.62
CA GLN A 151 3.97 25.93 2.55
C GLN A 151 4.50 26.07 3.99
N THR A 152 5.26 25.11 4.51
CA THR A 152 6.45 25.34 5.35
C THR A 152 7.17 24.05 5.79
N LYS A 153 8.38 23.88 5.21
CA LYS A 153 9.66 23.49 5.85
C LYS A 153 9.90 22.03 6.28
N THR A 154 11.14 21.62 6.00
CA THR A 154 11.79 20.31 6.16
C THR A 154 12.04 19.90 7.62
N PRO A 155 11.88 18.61 8.00
CA PRO A 155 12.21 18.08 9.34
C PRO A 155 13.70 17.71 9.52
N PRO A 156 14.19 17.60 10.78
CA PRO A 156 15.61 17.50 11.13
C PRO A 156 16.25 16.10 10.98
N GLU A 157 17.57 16.09 10.81
CA GLU A 157 18.47 14.99 10.35
C GLU A 157 18.68 13.80 11.32
N ASN A 158 17.91 13.63 12.39
CA ASN A 158 18.30 12.72 13.49
C ASN A 158 17.47 11.42 13.63
N ALA A 159 16.62 11.06 12.67
CA ALA A 159 15.78 9.85 12.71
C ALA A 159 16.45 8.59 12.11
N HIS A 160 17.76 8.61 11.81
CA HIS A 160 18.44 7.62 10.97
C HIS A 160 18.77 6.27 11.61
N GLY A 161 18.66 6.12 12.94
CA GLY A 161 19.24 4.97 13.66
C GLY A 161 18.39 3.70 13.70
N TYR A 162 17.06 3.82 13.74
CA TYR A 162 16.15 2.67 13.89
C TYR A 162 15.64 2.10 12.55
N ASP A 163 15.79 2.86 11.47
CA ASP A 163 15.27 2.55 10.13
C ASP A 163 16.10 1.46 9.42
N ILE A 164 17.42 1.44 9.60
CA ILE A 164 18.36 0.62 8.80
C ILE A 164 18.14 -0.89 8.95
N LYS A 165 17.77 -1.38 10.14
CA LYS A 165 17.64 -2.82 10.40
C LYS A 165 16.35 -3.42 9.83
N TYR A 166 15.26 -2.65 9.84
CA TYR A 166 13.98 -3.05 9.23
C TYR A 166 14.06 -3.04 7.69
N GLN A 167 14.83 -2.10 7.14
CA GLN A 167 15.09 -1.98 5.69
C GLN A 167 15.86 -3.19 5.12
N GLU A 168 16.73 -3.84 5.90
CA GLU A 168 17.48 -5.02 5.46
C GLU A 168 16.63 -6.30 5.38
N GLU A 169 15.64 -6.48 6.26
CA GLU A 169 14.69 -7.61 6.18
C GLU A 169 13.75 -7.47 4.96
N GLN A 170 13.22 -6.27 4.72
CA GLN A 170 12.38 -5.97 3.56
C GLN A 170 13.15 -6.20 2.24
N ARG A 171 14.42 -5.78 2.17
CA ARG A 171 15.32 -5.96 1.01
C ARG A 171 15.42 -7.42 0.53
N GLN A 172 15.30 -8.40 1.42
CA GLN A 172 15.47 -9.81 1.07
C GLN A 172 14.15 -10.49 0.65
N GLU A 173 13.00 -10.05 1.18
CA GLU A 173 11.68 -10.54 0.77
C GLU A 173 11.22 -9.95 -0.57
N THR A 174 11.49 -8.67 -0.83
CA THR A 174 11.19 -8.00 -2.10
C THR A 174 11.86 -8.71 -3.29
N LYS A 175 13.11 -9.17 -3.13
CA LYS A 175 13.86 -9.90 -4.17
C LYS A 175 13.22 -11.24 -4.57
N ASN A 176 12.60 -11.95 -3.63
CA ASN A 176 12.04 -13.27 -3.88
C ASN A 176 10.60 -13.21 -4.43
N VAL A 177 9.86 -12.15 -4.12
CA VAL A 177 8.43 -12.04 -4.44
C VAL A 177 8.15 -11.28 -5.75
N ILE A 178 8.97 -10.28 -6.12
CA ILE A 178 8.61 -9.36 -7.21
C ILE A 178 8.87 -9.95 -8.61
N ILE A 179 9.91 -10.76 -8.85
CA ILE A 179 10.28 -11.14 -10.22
C ILE A 179 9.99 -12.58 -10.63
N ARG A 180 9.82 -13.55 -9.71
CA ARG A 180 10.03 -14.94 -10.14
C ARG A 180 8.90 -15.70 -10.83
N ARG A 181 7.62 -15.28 -10.91
CA ARG A 181 6.59 -16.18 -11.51
C ARG A 181 5.36 -15.66 -12.26
N SER A 182 5.13 -14.38 -12.58
CA SER A 182 3.78 -14.03 -13.11
C SER A 182 3.65 -12.98 -14.22
N CYS A 183 4.75 -12.45 -14.76
CA CYS A 183 4.66 -11.43 -15.82
C CYS A 183 5.66 -11.62 -16.99
N LEU A 184 6.53 -12.64 -16.94
CA LEU A 184 7.57 -12.89 -17.96
C LEU A 184 7.32 -14.16 -18.81
N THR A 185 6.08 -14.67 -18.82
CA THR A 185 5.61 -15.71 -19.76
C THR A 185 4.20 -15.40 -20.19
#